data_AF-A0A7V3YNI2-F1
#
_entry.id   AF-A0A7V3YNI2-F1
#
_cell.length_a   1.000
_cell.length_b   1.000
_cell.length_c   1.000
_cell.angle_alpha   90.00
_cell.angle_beta   90.00
_cell.angle_gamma   90.00
#
_symmetry.space_group_name_H-M   'P 1'
#
loop_
_entity.id
_entity.type
_entity.pdbx_description
1 polymer ?
#
loop_
_entity_poly.entity_id
_entity_poly.type
_entity_poly.pdbx_seq_one_letter_code
_entity_poly.pdbx_strand_id
1 'polypeptide(L)'
;MIFWVLGLVLCALPVWGGEISIFPFSAIRKGMKATGKTVLYGTEVQEFSLEVIDVVQAKDITDSYFVVLVTDEKIRSLGGILAGMSGSPVYIRGKIAGALSHSFETQDYLVGVVTPIE
;
A
#
# COMPACT_ATOMS: atom_id res chain seq x y z
N MET A 1 -56.94 -16.10 -21.46
CA MET A 1 -55.99 -15.76 -20.38
C MET A 1 -54.71 -16.54 -20.64
N ILE A 2 -53.70 -15.92 -21.26
CA ILE A 2 -52.39 -16.53 -21.48
C ILE A 2 -51.44 -15.92 -20.44
N PHE A 3 -50.89 -16.73 -19.54
CA PHE A 3 -49.90 -16.29 -18.56
C PHE A 3 -48.51 -16.36 -19.19
N TRP A 4 -47.89 -15.20 -19.42
CA TRP A 4 -46.47 -15.11 -19.74
C TRP A 4 -45.66 -15.24 -18.44
N VAL A 5 -45.02 -16.39 -18.24
CA VAL A 5 -44.00 -16.54 -17.19
C VAL A 5 -42.72 -15.90 -17.72
N LEU A 6 -42.43 -14.69 -17.27
CA LEU A 6 -41.18 -13.99 -17.55
C LEU A 6 -40.08 -14.67 -16.71
N GLY A 7 -39.31 -15.56 -17.34
CA GLY A 7 -38.15 -16.21 -16.72
C GLY A 7 -37.08 -15.18 -16.39
N LEU A 8 -36.85 -14.95 -15.10
CA LEU A 8 -35.80 -14.08 -14.59
C LEU A 8 -34.46 -14.81 -14.75
N VAL A 9 -33.77 -14.56 -15.87
CA VAL A 9 -32.40 -15.05 -16.09
C VAL A 9 -31.47 -14.24 -15.19
N LEU A 10 -31.16 -14.81 -14.03
CA LEU A 10 -30.14 -14.29 -13.13
C LEU A 10 -28.76 -14.57 -13.76
N CYS A 11 -28.26 -13.65 -14.57
CA CYS A 11 -26.87 -13.69 -15.03
C CYS A 11 -25.96 -13.48 -13.82
N ALA A 12 -25.44 -14.58 -13.26
CA ALA A 12 -24.33 -14.53 -12.32
C ALA A 12 -23.08 -14.06 -13.08
N LEU A 13 -22.79 -12.76 -13.02
CA LEU A 13 -21.49 -12.25 -13.47
C LEU A 13 -20.42 -12.86 -12.56
N PRO A 14 -19.34 -13.45 -13.12
CA PRO A 14 -18.22 -13.88 -12.30
C PRO A 14 -17.64 -12.63 -11.63
N VAL A 15 -17.80 -12.52 -10.32
CA VAL A 15 -17.01 -11.60 -9.50
C VAL A 15 -15.59 -12.16 -9.54
N TRP A 16 -14.76 -11.62 -10.43
CA TRP A 16 -13.32 -11.85 -10.37
C TRP A 16 -12.78 -11.14 -9.14
N GLY A 17 -12.82 -11.84 -8.00
CA GLY A 17 -12.04 -11.45 -6.83
C GLY A 17 -10.57 -11.59 -7.18
N GLY A 18 -9.88 -10.46 -7.37
CA GLY A 18 -8.43 -10.47 -7.49
C GLY A 18 -7.82 -10.99 -6.20
N GLU A 19 -7.08 -12.10 -6.28
CA GLU A 19 -6.34 -12.62 -5.14
C GLU A 19 -5.29 -11.58 -4.73
N ILE A 20 -5.41 -11.05 -3.51
CA ILE A 20 -4.42 -10.11 -2.98
C ILE A 20 -3.15 -10.91 -2.72
N SER A 21 -2.19 -10.80 -3.64
CA SER A 21 -0.89 -11.44 -3.48
C SER A 21 -0.06 -10.65 -2.47
N ILE A 22 0.27 -11.29 -1.35
CA ILE A 22 1.08 -10.72 -0.29
C ILE A 22 2.57 -10.88 -0.62
N PHE A 23 3.35 -9.84 -0.32
CA PHE A 23 4.81 -9.89 -0.33
C PHE A 23 5.30 -10.23 1.08
N PRO A 24 5.97 -11.38 1.27
CA PRO A 24 6.30 -11.85 2.60
C PRO A 24 7.32 -10.95 3.29
N PHE A 25 7.07 -10.60 4.56
CA PHE A 25 7.94 -9.71 5.32
C PHE A 25 9.38 -10.23 5.40
N SER A 26 9.52 -11.54 5.59
CA SER A 26 10.81 -12.25 5.65
C SER A 26 11.66 -12.12 4.37
N ALA A 27 11.08 -11.73 3.23
CA ALA A 27 11.79 -11.50 1.98
C ALA A 27 12.17 -10.03 1.75
N ILE A 28 11.69 -9.09 2.58
CA ILE A 28 11.99 -7.66 2.43
C ILE A 28 13.46 -7.41 2.76
N ARG A 29 14.16 -6.67 1.89
CA ARG A 29 15.56 -6.29 2.07
C ARG A 29 15.77 -4.83 1.72
N LYS A 30 16.81 -4.24 2.31
CA LYS A 30 17.30 -2.90 1.95
C LYS A 30 17.61 -2.82 0.45
N GLY A 31 17.32 -1.67 -0.15
CA GLY A 31 17.48 -1.37 -1.58
C GLY A 31 16.32 -1.83 -2.46
N MET A 32 15.31 -2.53 -1.91
CA MET A 32 14.13 -2.89 -2.68
C MET A 32 13.32 -1.64 -3.03
N LYS A 33 12.91 -1.54 -4.30
CA LYS A 33 11.94 -0.54 -4.74
C LYS A 33 10.53 -0.96 -4.33
N ALA A 34 9.79 0.02 -3.82
CA ALA A 34 8.42 -0.13 -3.39
C ALA A 34 7.55 0.97 -4.02
N THR A 35 6.25 0.72 -4.06
CA THR A 35 5.25 1.65 -4.58
C THR A 35 4.22 1.89 -3.49
N GLY A 36 4.09 3.11 -3.02
CA GLY A 36 2.99 3.51 -2.15
C GLY A 36 1.77 3.93 -2.99
N LYS A 37 0.56 3.70 -2.50
CA LYS A 37 -0.66 4.25 -3.09
C LYS A 37 -1.39 5.12 -2.08
N THR A 38 -1.72 6.35 -2.44
CA THR A 38 -2.37 7.31 -1.54
C THR A 38 -3.32 8.23 -2.32
N VAL A 39 -4.12 9.03 -1.61
CA VAL A 39 -4.93 10.09 -2.22
C VAL A 39 -4.36 11.44 -1.78
N LEU A 40 -3.81 12.20 -2.71
CA LEU A 40 -3.27 13.54 -2.43
C LEU A 40 -4.35 14.62 -2.50
N TYR A 41 -5.35 14.44 -3.38
CA TYR A 41 -6.45 15.39 -3.57
C TYR A 41 -7.71 14.69 -4.07
N GLY A 42 -8.87 15.11 -3.57
CA GLY A 42 -10.16 14.54 -3.95
C GLY A 42 -10.28 13.07 -3.56
N THR A 43 -10.45 12.20 -4.56
CA THR A 43 -10.63 10.75 -4.39
C THR A 43 -9.72 9.93 -5.31
N GLU A 44 -8.83 10.59 -6.05
CA GLU A 44 -7.97 9.93 -7.02
C GLU A 44 -6.77 9.27 -6.31
N VAL A 45 -6.68 7.93 -6.45
CA VAL A 45 -5.55 7.15 -5.96
C VAL A 45 -4.35 7.37 -6.87
N GLN A 46 -3.24 7.75 -6.27
CA GLN A 46 -1.98 8.02 -6.95
C GLN A 46 -0.89 7.13 -6.39
N GLU A 47 -0.04 6.65 -7.28
CA GLU A 47 1.14 5.87 -6.93
C GLU A 47 2.34 6.79 -6.72
N PHE A 48 3.22 6.43 -5.79
CA PHE A 48 4.48 7.12 -5.57
C PHE A 48 5.61 6.15 -5.25
N SER A 49 6.83 6.54 -5.66
CA SER A 49 8.02 5.71 -5.56
C SER A 49 8.70 5.76 -4.19
N LEU A 50 8.99 4.58 -3.64
CA LEU A 50 9.65 4.37 -2.35
C LEU A 50 10.86 3.45 -2.52
N GLU A 51 11.81 3.54 -1.59
CA GLU A 51 12.92 2.61 -1.46
C GLU A 51 13.06 2.12 -0.02
N VAL A 52 13.17 0.81 0.19
CA VAL A 52 13.42 0.23 1.51
C VAL A 52 14.84 0.57 1.94
N ILE A 53 15.00 1.31 3.03
CA ILE A 53 16.32 1.71 3.55
C ILE A 53 16.73 0.92 4.80
N ASP A 54 15.78 0.31 5.49
CA ASP A 54 16.05 -0.57 6.63
C ASP A 54 14.91 -1.56 6.89
N VAL A 55 15.20 -2.64 7.61
CA VAL A 55 14.21 -3.65 8.04
C VAL A 55 14.45 -4.00 9.50
N VAL A 56 13.45 -3.79 10.34
CA VAL A 56 13.51 -4.05 11.78
C VAL A 56 12.64 -5.26 12.08
N GLN A 57 13.30 -6.38 12.38
CA GLN A 57 12.62 -7.61 12.79
C GLN A 57 12.64 -7.71 14.31
N ALA A 58 11.45 -7.67 14.91
CA ALA A 58 11.26 -7.93 16.33
C ALA A 58 11.12 -9.43 16.60
N LYS A 59 10.94 -9.81 17.88
CA LYS A 59 10.67 -11.21 18.24
C LYS A 59 9.34 -11.69 17.69
N ASP A 60 8.33 -10.83 17.76
CA ASP A 60 7.00 -11.06 17.20
C ASP A 60 6.80 -10.23 15.93
N ILE A 61 6.05 -10.76 14.97
CA ILE A 61 5.83 -10.11 13.67
C ILE A 61 5.03 -8.81 13.81
N THR A 62 4.15 -8.74 14.82
CA THR A 62 3.32 -7.57 15.12
C THR A 62 4.12 -6.33 15.47
N ASP A 63 5.33 -6.52 15.99
CA ASP A 63 6.25 -5.44 16.37
C ASP A 63 7.33 -5.20 15.29
N SER A 64 7.31 -5.97 14.20
CA SER A 64 8.25 -5.84 13.09
C SER A 64 7.79 -4.76 12.11
N TYR A 65 8.74 -4.06 11.51
CA TYR A 65 8.46 -3.02 10.51
C TYR A 65 9.62 -2.86 9.56
N PHE A 66 9.39 -2.14 8.46
CA PHE A 66 10.47 -1.73 7.57
C PHE A 66 10.41 -0.23 7.33
N VAL A 67 11.57 0.34 7.04
CA VAL A 67 11.75 1.77 6.86
C VAL A 67 11.93 2.05 5.38
N VAL A 68 11.22 3.05 4.89
CA VAL A 68 11.24 3.47 3.49
C VAL A 68 11.67 4.93 3.35
N LEU A 69 12.36 5.23 2.26
CA LEU A 69 12.66 6.58 1.81
C LEU A 69 11.76 6.93 0.63
N VAL A 70 11.17 8.11 0.66
CA VAL A 70 10.47 8.70 -0.48
C VAL A 70 11.46 9.10 -1.56
N THR A 71 11.37 8.44 -2.71
CA THR A 71 12.17 8.71 -3.91
C THR A 71 11.40 9.47 -4.98
N ASP A 72 10.09 9.65 -4.78
CA ASP A 72 9.21 10.34 -5.71
C ASP A 72 9.32 11.86 -5.61
N GLU A 73 9.73 12.52 -6.70
CA GLU A 73 9.90 13.98 -6.73
C GLU A 73 8.60 14.74 -6.44
N LYS A 74 7.43 14.20 -6.82
CA LYS A 74 6.16 14.86 -6.54
C LYS A 74 5.91 14.91 -5.03
N ILE A 75 6.06 13.78 -4.34
CA ILE A 75 5.87 13.72 -2.89
C ILE A 75 6.93 14.57 -2.17
N ARG A 76 8.19 14.53 -2.63
CA ARG A 76 9.26 15.37 -2.10
C ARG A 76 8.93 16.86 -2.21
N SER A 77 8.44 17.31 -3.36
CA SER A 77 8.06 18.71 -3.60
C SER A 77 6.88 19.18 -2.76
N LEU A 78 6.03 18.25 -2.30
CA LEU A 78 4.89 18.53 -1.44
C LEU A 78 5.25 18.56 0.05
N GLY A 79 6.52 18.36 0.41
CA GLY A 79 6.97 18.34 1.80
C GLY A 79 7.07 16.94 2.43
N GLY A 80 7.10 15.88 1.60
CA GLY A 80 7.32 14.51 2.05
C GLY A 80 6.03 13.78 2.42
N ILE A 81 6.12 12.90 3.42
CA ILE A 81 4.97 12.14 3.92
C ILE A 81 4.10 13.08 4.75
N LEU A 82 2.91 13.38 4.23
CA LEU A 82 1.97 14.32 4.85
C LEU A 82 1.00 13.64 5.81
N ALA A 83 0.42 14.44 6.72
CA ALA A 83 -0.69 14.00 7.55
C ALA A 83 -1.84 13.45 6.69
N GLY A 84 -2.43 12.33 7.11
CA GLY A 84 -3.46 11.63 6.34
C GLY A 84 -2.94 10.58 5.36
N MET A 85 -1.62 10.51 5.11
CA MET A 85 -1.03 9.41 4.33
C MET A 85 -0.88 8.10 5.13
N SER A 86 -1.13 8.12 6.45
CA SER A 86 -1.19 6.91 7.28
C SER A 86 -2.24 5.94 6.74
N GLY A 87 -1.92 4.65 6.72
CA GLY A 87 -2.74 3.59 6.13
C GLY A 87 -2.56 3.41 4.62
N SER A 88 -1.76 4.26 3.95
CA SER A 88 -1.47 4.09 2.52
C SER A 88 -0.81 2.73 2.25
N PRO A 89 -1.38 1.85 1.40
CA PRO A 89 -0.78 0.55 1.13
C PRO A 89 0.54 0.70 0.37
N VAL A 90 1.52 -0.13 0.76
CA VAL A 90 2.85 -0.19 0.18
C VAL A 90 3.03 -1.55 -0.49
N TYR A 91 3.46 -1.51 -1.74
CA TYR A 91 3.63 -2.68 -2.60
C TYR A 91 5.11 -2.89 -2.94
N ILE A 92 5.54 -4.15 -3.02
CA ILE A 92 6.84 -4.55 -3.54
C ILE A 92 6.59 -5.59 -4.63
N ARG A 93 7.13 -5.36 -5.84
CA ARG A 93 6.91 -6.24 -7.02
C ARG A 93 5.42 -6.51 -7.29
N GLY A 94 4.57 -5.48 -7.14
CA GLY A 94 3.12 -5.56 -7.37
C GLY A 94 2.33 -6.31 -6.29
N LYS A 95 2.98 -6.78 -5.22
CA LYS A 95 2.37 -7.49 -4.10
C LYS A 95 2.31 -6.60 -2.87
N ILE A 96 1.24 -6.70 -2.07
CA ILE A 96 1.10 -5.86 -0.87
C ILE A 96 2.11 -6.30 0.18
N ALA A 97 2.95 -5.38 0.64
CA ALA A 97 3.99 -5.64 1.63
C ALA A 97 3.61 -5.09 3.01
N GLY A 98 2.79 -4.04 3.06
CA GLY A 98 2.39 -3.39 4.30
C GLY A 98 1.60 -2.12 4.08
N ALA A 99 1.43 -1.34 5.15
CA ALA A 99 0.81 -0.02 5.14
C ALA A 99 1.72 1.01 5.80
N LEU A 100 1.82 2.20 5.19
CA LEU A 100 2.57 3.32 5.72
C LEU A 100 1.93 3.76 7.05
N SER A 101 2.66 3.69 8.15
CA SER A 101 2.11 4.02 9.48
C SER A 101 2.32 5.51 9.79
N HIS A 102 3.55 5.98 9.75
CA HIS A 102 3.94 7.36 10.03
C HIS A 102 5.31 7.70 9.43
N SER A 103 5.61 8.99 9.30
CA SER A 103 6.95 9.50 9.01
C SER A 103 7.79 9.67 10.27
N PHE A 104 9.11 9.64 10.13
CA PHE A 104 10.00 10.19 11.16
C PHE A 104 9.90 11.72 11.19
N GLU A 105 10.01 12.30 12.38
CA GLU A 105 10.08 13.75 12.60
C GLU A 105 11.43 14.32 12.15
N THR A 106 11.63 14.31 10.83
CA THR A 106 12.76 14.89 10.12
C THR A 106 12.33 16.20 9.47
N GLN A 107 13.28 17.05 9.06
CA GLN A 107 12.95 18.34 8.44
C GLN A 107 12.18 18.18 7.13
N ASP A 108 12.39 17.08 6.40
CA ASP A 108 11.83 16.83 5.07
C ASP A 108 10.74 15.74 5.04
N TYR A 109 10.47 15.07 6.16
CA TYR A 109 9.47 14.00 6.31
C TYR A 109 9.58 12.90 5.23
N LEU A 110 10.78 12.65 4.70
CA LEU A 110 10.96 11.69 3.59
C LEU A 110 11.14 10.25 4.05
N VAL A 111 11.40 10.03 5.34
CA VAL A 111 11.59 8.69 5.90
C VAL A 111 10.29 8.23 6.56
N GLY A 112 9.75 7.12 6.08
CA GLY A 112 8.51 6.51 6.55
C GLY A 112 8.74 5.16 7.21
N VAL A 113 7.86 4.82 8.14
CA VAL A 113 7.73 3.47 8.71
C VAL A 113 6.55 2.76 8.05
N VAL A 114 6.74 1.49 7.73
CA VAL A 114 5.73 0.64 7.12
C VAL A 114 5.51 -0.57 8.01
N THR A 115 4.25 -0.75 8.44
CA THR A 115 3.80 -1.93 9.17
C THR A 115 3.51 -3.05 8.16
N PRO A 116 4.09 -4.25 8.31
CA PRO A 116 3.82 -5.37 7.42
C PRO A 116 2.34 -5.76 7.41
N ILE A 117 1.87 -6.34 6.32
CA ILE A 117 0.46 -6.79 6.18
C ILE A 117 0.21 -8.16 6.83
N GLU A 118 1.28 -8.92 7.10
CA GLU A 118 1.28 -10.25 7.72
C GLU A 118 1.40 -10.17 9.24
#